data_AF-A0A536IE03-F1
#
_entry.id   AF-A0A536IE03-F1
#
_cell.length_a   1.000
_cell.length_b   1.000
_cell.length_c   1.000
_cell.angle_alpha   90.00
_cell.angle_beta   90.00
_cell.angle_gamma   90.00
#
_symmetry.space_group_name_H-M   'P 1'
#
loop_
_entity.id
_entity.type
_entity.pdbx_description
1 polymer ?
#
loop_
_entity_poly.entity_id
_entity_poly.type
_entity_poly.pdbx_seq_one_letter_code
_entity_poly.pdbx_strand_id
1 'polypeptide(L)'
;MGELLHEFTSEVGDEDGHVYSARAMGRQRKGATVWEGWLEFSPRGGGGMVRKSPVETTQPNRDALVYWASGLEPVYLEGALERAITSRSEPRPRSK
;
A
#
# COMPACT_ATOMS: atom_id res chain seq x y z
N MET A 1 1.93 11.38 -8.78
CA MET A 1 0.66 10.69 -8.49
C MET A 1 0.92 9.21 -8.67
N GLY A 2 0.39 8.34 -7.81
CA GLY A 2 0.54 6.88 -7.99
C GLY A 2 -0.50 6.33 -8.95
N GLU A 3 -0.18 5.24 -9.62
CA GLU A 3 -1.10 4.49 -10.47
C GLU A 3 -1.45 3.15 -9.84
N LEU A 4 -2.65 2.65 -10.16
CA LEU A 4 -3.11 1.33 -9.72
C LEU A 4 -2.41 0.25 -10.55
N LEU A 5 -1.77 -0.68 -9.87
CA LEU A 5 -1.06 -1.81 -10.47
C LEU A 5 -1.84 -3.11 -10.35
N HIS A 6 -2.45 -3.33 -9.19
CA HIS A 6 -3.22 -4.53 -8.88
C HIS A 6 -4.27 -4.23 -7.80
N GLU A 7 -5.45 -4.82 -7.94
CA GLU A 7 -6.51 -4.79 -6.92
C GLU A 7 -6.67 -6.19 -6.36
N PHE A 8 -6.59 -6.32 -5.04
CA PHE A 8 -6.75 -7.59 -4.37
C PHE A 8 -8.24 -7.87 -4.15
N THR A 9 -8.65 -9.10 -4.43
CA THR A 9 -10.04 -9.55 -4.20
C THR A 9 -10.30 -9.90 -2.73
N SER A 10 -9.26 -10.29 -2.00
CA SER A 10 -9.35 -10.64 -0.59
C SER A 10 -9.52 -9.39 0.27
N GLU A 11 -10.47 -9.44 1.19
CA GLU A 11 -10.66 -8.43 2.21
C GLU A 11 -9.62 -8.61 3.33
N VAL A 12 -9.15 -7.49 3.88
CA VAL A 12 -8.12 -7.47 4.93
C VAL A 12 -8.74 -6.82 6.17
N GLY A 13 -8.65 -7.50 7.31
CA GLY A 13 -9.14 -7.01 8.60
C GLY A 13 -8.03 -6.39 9.45
N ASP A 14 -8.36 -5.41 10.29
CA ASP A 14 -7.52 -5.04 11.44
C ASP A 14 -8.02 -5.70 12.74
N GLU A 15 -7.25 -5.57 13.82
CA GLU A 15 -7.57 -6.14 15.14
C GLU A 15 -8.87 -5.59 15.74
N ASP A 16 -9.29 -4.38 15.34
CA ASP A 16 -10.54 -3.75 15.77
C ASP A 16 -11.76 -4.23 14.96
N GLY A 17 -11.56 -5.12 13.99
CA GLY A 17 -12.62 -5.68 13.14
C GLY A 17 -13.02 -4.80 11.95
N HIS A 18 -12.25 -3.75 11.62
CA HIS A 18 -12.50 -2.98 10.41
C HIS A 18 -12.01 -3.73 9.18
N VAL A 19 -12.78 -3.65 8.10
CA VAL A 19 -12.49 -4.34 6.84
C VAL A 19 -12.05 -3.37 5.76
N TYR A 20 -10.99 -3.72 5.05
CA TYR A 20 -10.39 -2.92 3.99
C TYR A 20 -10.26 -3.70 2.69
N SER A 21 -10.40 -3.00 1.57
CA SER A 21 -9.92 -3.46 0.26
C SER A 21 -8.49 -3.01 0.04
N ALA A 22 -7.61 -3.95 -0.27
CA ALA A 22 -6.22 -3.68 -0.59
C ALA A 22 -6.00 -3.41 -2.08
N ARG A 23 -5.13 -2.46 -2.39
CA ARG A 23 -4.67 -2.13 -3.75
C ARG A 23 -3.17 -1.94 -3.75
N ALA A 24 -2.48 -2.54 -4.72
CA ALA A 24 -1.09 -2.23 -4.99
C ALA A 24 -1.00 -1.01 -5.90
N MET A 25 -0.27 -0.02 -5.43
CA MET A 25 -0.02 1.23 -6.14
C MET A 25 1.46 1.35 -6.48
N GLY A 26 1.76 2.05 -7.57
CA GLY A 26 3.13 2.33 -7.93
C GLY A 26 3.33 3.70 -8.54
N ARG A 27 4.59 4.16 -8.57
CA ARG A 27 4.99 5.32 -9.35
C ARG A 27 6.47 5.25 -9.70
N GLN A 28 6.85 5.89 -10.80
CA GLN A 28 8.24 6.20 -11.06
C GLN A 28 8.74 7.29 -10.09
N ARG A 29 9.90 7.07 -9.47
CA ARG A 29 10.52 8.07 -8.60
C ARG A 29 11.05 9.23 -9.47
N LYS A 30 10.71 10.47 -9.10
CA LYS A 30 11.14 11.66 -9.84
C LYS A 30 12.66 11.73 -9.91
N GLY A 31 13.20 11.85 -11.13
CA GLY A 31 14.65 11.95 -11.36
C GLY A 31 15.40 10.61 -11.25
N ALA A 32 14.69 9.48 -11.16
CA ALA A 32 15.29 8.16 -11.15
C ALA A 32 14.58 7.23 -12.16
N THR A 33 15.28 6.20 -12.59
CA THR A 33 14.72 5.17 -13.50
C THR A 33 13.88 4.13 -12.76
N VAL A 34 13.95 4.10 -11.44
CA VAL A 34 13.27 3.10 -10.60
C VAL A 34 11.83 3.48 -10.25
N TRP A 35 11.06 2.44 -9.93
CA TRP A 35 9.66 2.50 -9.54
C TRP A 35 9.49 2.10 -8.08
N GLU A 36 8.67 2.83 -7.35
CA GLU A 36 8.30 2.54 -5.97
C GLU A 36 6.92 1.89 -5.94
N GLY A 37 6.77 0.82 -5.14
CA GLY A 37 5.49 0.17 -4.87
C GLY A 37 5.07 0.30 -3.41
N TRP A 38 3.79 0.54 -3.16
CA TRP A 38 3.18 0.55 -1.82
C TRP A 38 1.76 -0.01 -1.88
N LEU A 39 1.18 -0.27 -0.71
CA LEU A 39 -0.20 -0.75 -0.57
C LEU A 39 -1.11 0.36 -0.07
N GLU A 40 -2.31 0.45 -0.64
CA GLU A 40 -3.40 1.30 -0.19
C GLU A 40 -4.57 0.46 0.29
N PHE A 41 -5.13 0.81 1.44
CA PHE A 41 -6.22 0.11 2.10
C PHE A 41 -7.41 1.04 2.20
N SER A 42 -8.46 0.75 1.42
CA SER A 42 -9.69 1.54 1.40
C SER A 42 -10.73 0.88 2.33
N PRO A 43 -11.26 1.59 3.33
CA PRO A 43 -12.22 1.02 4.26
C PRO A 43 -13.57 0.75 3.57
N ARG A 44 -14.16 -0.42 3.86
CA ARG A 44 -15.45 -0.85 3.29
C ARG A 44 -16.67 -0.23 3.98
N GLY A 45 -16.55 0.17 5.25
CA GLY A 45 -17.68 0.62 6.10
C GLY A 45 -18.20 2.04 5.87
N GLY A 46 -17.73 2.77 4.86
CA GLY A 46 -18.11 4.17 4.61
C GLY A 46 -17.48 5.15 5.62
N GLY A 47 -16.99 6.29 5.13
CA GLY A 47 -16.45 7.38 5.97
C GLY A 47 -15.04 7.16 6.56
N GLY A 48 -14.45 5.98 6.40
CA GLY A 48 -13.07 5.75 6.83
C GLY A 48 -12.04 6.37 5.87
N MET A 49 -10.86 6.71 6.39
CA MET A 49 -9.76 7.22 5.57
C MET A 49 -8.92 6.08 4.98
N VAL A 50 -8.55 6.23 3.70
CA VAL A 50 -7.61 5.33 3.02
C VAL A 50 -6.28 5.32 3.78
N ARG A 51 -5.81 4.13 4.17
CA ARG A 51 -4.48 3.94 4.77
C ARG A 51 -3.48 3.60 3.68
N LYS A 52 -2.24 4.06 3.84
CA LYS A 52 -1.15 3.76 2.92
C LYS A 52 0.00 3.18 3.70
N SER A 53 0.55 2.08 3.22
CA SER A 53 1.79 1.56 3.77
C SER A 53 2.98 2.43 3.34
N PRO A 54 4.15 2.29 3.99
CA PRO A 54 5.41 2.77 3.46
C PRO A 54 5.72 2.17 2.07
N VAL A 55 6.83 2.60 1.46
CA VAL A 55 7.30 1.93 0.24
C VAL A 55 7.70 0.50 0.58
N GLU A 56 6.98 -0.48 0.03
CA GLU A 56 7.19 -1.91 0.26
C GLU A 56 8.32 -2.45 -0.62
N THR A 57 8.47 -1.89 -1.82
CA THR A 57 9.48 -2.36 -2.77
C THR A 57 9.92 -1.26 -3.74
N THR A 58 11.13 -1.42 -4.28
CA THR A 58 11.63 -0.63 -5.41
C THR A 58 11.98 -1.58 -6.54
N GLN A 59 11.48 -1.30 -7.74
CA GLN A 59 11.61 -2.15 -8.92
C GLN A 59 12.17 -1.37 -10.11
N PRO A 60 12.80 -2.04 -11.10
CA PRO A 60 13.38 -1.35 -12.25
C PRO A 60 12.32 -0.79 -13.21
N ASN A 61 11.11 -1.33 -13.23
CA ASN A 61 10.02 -0.90 -14.11
C ASN A 61 8.65 -1.25 -13.52
N ARG A 62 7.59 -0.82 -14.22
CA ARG A 62 6.20 -1.05 -13.85
C ARG A 62 5.82 -2.54 -13.86
N ASP A 63 6.25 -3.30 -14.86
CA ASP A 63 5.87 -4.72 -15.01
C ASP A 63 6.40 -5.57 -13.85
N ALA A 64 7.61 -5.26 -13.38
CA ALA A 64 8.19 -5.87 -12.18
C ALA A 64 7.37 -5.56 -10.91
N LEU A 65 6.76 -4.36 -10.80
CA LEU A 65 5.83 -4.07 -9.70
C LEU A 65 4.51 -4.84 -9.83
N VAL A 66 3.97 -5.00 -11.04
CA VAL A 66 2.76 -5.81 -11.26
C VAL A 66 3.03 -7.26 -10.87
N TYR A 67 4.18 -7.80 -11.26
CA TYR A 67 4.60 -9.14 -10.88
C TYR A 67 4.74 -9.29 -9.35
N TRP A 68 5.43 -8.36 -8.70
CA TRP A 68 5.51 -8.30 -7.23
C TRP A 68 4.12 -8.30 -6.58
N ALA A 69 3.22 -7.43 -7.05
CA ALA A 69 1.88 -7.30 -6.49
C ALA A 69 1.06 -8.58 -6.65
N SER A 70 1.19 -9.27 -7.78
CA SER A 70 0.49 -10.54 -8.05
C SER A 70 0.95 -11.69 -7.17
N GLY A 71 2.16 -11.61 -6.59
CA GLY A 71 2.71 -12.60 -5.68
C GLY A 71 2.42 -12.35 -4.20
N LEU A 72 1.69 -11.28 -3.84
CA LEU A 72 1.39 -10.98 -2.44
C LEU A 72 0.26 -11.85 -1.92
N GLU A 73 0.51 -12.53 -0.81
CA GLU A 73 -0.47 -13.36 -0.12
C GLU A 73 -1.26 -12.55 0.91
N PRO A 74 -2.48 -13.01 1.30
CA PRO A 74 -3.31 -12.31 2.28
C PRO A 74 -2.59 -11.96 3.59
N VAL A 75 -1.79 -12.87 4.13
CA VAL A 75 -1.01 -12.66 5.36
C VAL A 75 -0.03 -11.48 5.26
N TYR A 76 0.52 -11.22 4.06
CA TYR A 76 1.39 -10.08 3.84
C TYR A 76 0.58 -8.77 3.87
N LEU A 77 -0.63 -8.79 3.33
CA LEU A 77 -1.52 -7.63 3.31
C LEU A 77 -1.97 -7.24 4.73
N GLU A 78 -2.25 -8.22 5.58
CA GLU A 78 -2.57 -8.01 7.01
C GLU A 78 -1.43 -7.28 7.73
N GLY A 79 -0.20 -7.81 7.66
CA GLY A 79 0.95 -7.15 8.27
C GLY A 79 1.27 -5.78 7.67
N ALA A 80 0.99 -5.57 6.38
CA ALA A 80 1.15 -4.26 5.75
C ALA A 80 0.08 -3.25 6.19
N LEU A 81 -1.15 -3.71 6.45
CA LEU A 81 -2.21 -2.89 7.03
C LEU A 81 -1.84 -2.43 8.45
N GLU A 82 -1.32 -3.33 9.29
CA GLU A 82 -0.81 -2.97 10.62
C GLU A 82 0.24 -1.85 10.53
N ARG A 83 1.25 -2.00 9.65
CA ARG A 83 2.26 -0.95 9.42
C ARG A 83 1.64 0.36 8.94
N ALA A 84 0.64 0.32 8.06
CA ALA A 84 -0.05 1.50 7.57
C ALA A 84 -0.87 2.20 8.66
N ILE A 85 -1.41 1.45 9.62
CA ILE A 85 -2.11 1.98 10.80
C ILE A 85 -1.11 2.63 11.75
N THR A 86 -0.01 1.95 12.08
CA THR A 86 1.02 2.43 13.01
C THR A 86 1.77 3.65 12.46
N SER A 87 2.16 3.64 11.18
CA SER A 87 2.93 4.73 10.56
C SER A 87 2.18 6.06 10.54
N ARG A 88 0.84 6.05 10.58
CA ARG A 88 0.04 7.29 10.71
C ARG A 88 0.19 7.94 12.08
N SER A 89 0.57 7.18 13.10
CA SER A 89 0.82 7.69 14.46
C SER A 89 2.17 8.39 14.59
N GLU A 90 3.08 8.26 13.62
CA GLU A 90 4.31 9.04 13.57
C GLU A 90 4.08 10.36 12.81
N PRO A 91 4.18 11.52 13.48
CA PRO A 91 4.17 12.79 12.78
C PRO A 91 5.43 12.85 11.92
N ARG A 92 5.26 12.78 10.60
CA ARG A 92 6.34 13.03 9.63
C ARG A 92 6.98 14.38 9.99
N PRO A 93 8.26 14.45 10.42
CA PRO A 93 8.89 15.73 10.65
C PRO A 93 8.90 16.49 9.31
N ARG A 94 8.24 17.64 9.27
CA ARG A 94 8.40 18.62 8.19
C ARG A 94 9.84 19.11 8.26
N SER A 95 10.72 18.55 7.44
CA SER A 95 12.03 19.17 7.21
C SER A 95 11.81 20.56 6.61
N LYS A 96 12.40 21.55 7.28
CA LYS A 96 12.43 22.98 6.95
C LYS A 96 13.08 23.26 5.61
#